data_AF-A0AAV8WYZ1-F1
#
_entry.id   AF-A0AAV8WYZ1-F1
#
_cell.length_a   1.000
_cell.length_b   1.000
_cell.length_c   1.000
_cell.angle_alpha   90.00
_cell.angle_beta   90.00
_cell.angle_gamma   90.00
#
_symmetry.space_group_name_H-M   'P 1'
#
loop_
_entity.id
_entity.type
_entity.pdbx_description
1 polymer ?
#
loop_
_entity_poly.entity_id
_entity_poly.type
_entity_poly.pdbx_seq_one_letter_code
_entity_poly.pdbx_strand_id
1 'polypeptide(L)'
;MKKAQLLLVRSNTDINAIINPTADESIKVKLHSIQWRVPHLSVADLERLKLIKCMENYTELSVPFRSRELHEYPLLTDSQTHTWNIIKTSSQLEKPRFIIFGYQSARKNMAAKRMSEFDHCGLTLNFS
;
A
#
# COMPACT_ATOMS: atom_id res chain seq x y z
N MET A 1 -20.54 6.78 15.52
CA MET A 1 -19.25 7.38 15.13
C MET A 1 -18.18 6.28 15.20
N LYS A 2 -17.58 5.86 14.08
CA LYS A 2 -16.56 4.79 14.09
C LYS A 2 -15.24 5.36 14.60
N LYS A 3 -14.64 4.71 15.62
CA LYS A 3 -13.35 5.11 16.21
C LYS A 3 -12.21 4.60 15.32
N ALA A 4 -11.40 5.50 14.78
CA ALA A 4 -10.17 5.15 14.07
C ALA A 4 -9.03 4.91 15.09
N GLN A 5 -8.20 3.90 14.85
CA GLN A 5 -7.12 3.48 15.75
C GLN A 5 -5.86 3.16 14.94
N LEU A 6 -4.70 3.66 15.38
CA LEU A 6 -3.40 3.29 14.82
C LEU A 6 -2.77 2.26 15.74
N LEU A 7 -2.55 1.05 15.22
CA LEU A 7 -1.86 -0.02 15.93
C LEU A 7 -0.47 -0.21 15.31
N LEU A 8 0.57 -0.04 16.13
CA LEU A 8 1.93 -0.38 15.76
C LEU A 8 2.24 -1.77 16.34
N VAL A 9 2.42 -2.75 15.46
CA VAL A 9 2.77 -4.12 15.84
C VAL A 9 4.26 -4.31 15.60
N ARG A 10 5.00 -4.65 16.66
CA ARG A 10 6.40 -5.10 16.56
C ARG A 10 6.42 -6.61 16.39
N SER A 11 7.40 -7.10 15.64
CA SER A 11 7.73 -8.53 15.62
C SER A 11 8.16 -8.99 17.02
N ASN A 12 7.98 -10.27 17.33
CA ASN A 12 8.47 -10.87 18.58
C ASN A 12 10.02 -10.95 18.62
N THR A 13 10.70 -10.64 17.51
CA THR A 13 12.16 -10.71 17.39
C THR A 13 12.71 -9.43 16.78
N ASP A 14 13.94 -9.07 17.18
CA ASP A 14 14.65 -7.88 16.71
C ASP A 14 15.56 -8.15 15.51
N ILE A 15 15.36 -9.28 14.83
CA ILE A 15 16.24 -9.73 13.73
C ILE A 15 16.29 -8.72 12.58
N ASN A 16 15.19 -7.98 12.34
CA ASN A 16 15.10 -6.94 11.31
C ASN A 16 15.12 -5.51 11.91
N ALA A 17 15.48 -5.37 13.19
CA ALA A 17 15.58 -4.05 13.79
C ALA A 17 16.82 -3.33 13.24
N ILE A 18 16.66 -2.05 12.86
CA ILE A 18 17.79 -1.19 12.52
C ILE A 18 18.41 -0.75 13.84
N ILE A 19 19.59 -1.27 14.14
CA ILE A 19 20.34 -0.95 15.36
C ILE A 19 21.40 0.08 14.99
N ASN A 20 21.44 1.21 15.70
CA ASN A 20 22.53 2.17 15.56
C ASN A 20 23.76 1.59 16.28
N PRO A 21 24.87 1.28 15.57
CA PRO A 21 26.07 0.74 16.19
C PRO A 21 26.80 1.76 17.08
N THR A 22 26.51 3.05 16.91
CA THR A 22 27.11 4.15 17.66
C THR A 22 26.05 4.71 18.61
N ALA A 23 26.20 4.50 19.91
CA ALA A 23 25.17 4.74 20.92
C ALA A 23 24.81 6.22 21.15
N ASP A 24 25.41 7.15 20.41
CA ASP A 24 25.34 8.59 20.70
C ASP A 24 24.09 9.31 20.14
N GLU A 25 23.32 8.68 19.25
CA GLU A 25 22.12 9.30 18.68
C GLU A 25 20.86 8.46 18.84
N SER A 26 19.85 9.05 19.49
CA SER A 26 18.50 8.51 19.57
C SER A 26 17.87 8.43 18.17
N ILE A 27 17.56 7.22 17.70
CA ILE A 27 16.83 7.01 16.44
C ILE A 27 15.39 7.52 16.62
N LYS A 28 15.01 8.58 15.90
CA LYS A 28 13.67 9.17 15.95
C LYS A 28 12.92 8.86 14.65
N VAL A 29 11.81 8.14 14.75
CA VAL A 29 10.87 7.95 13.64
C VAL A 29 9.88 9.11 13.64
N LYS A 30 9.90 9.95 12.59
CA LYS A 30 8.97 11.07 12.41
C LYS A 30 7.89 10.72 11.39
N LEU A 31 6.65 10.59 11.85
CA LEU A 31 5.47 10.46 10.98
C LEU A 31 5.07 11.85 10.48
N HIS A 32 5.12 12.08 9.16
CA HIS A 32 4.81 13.39 8.58
C HIS A 32 3.30 13.59 8.37
N SER A 33 2.57 12.55 7.98
CA SER A 33 1.12 12.61 7.79
C SER A 33 0.50 11.23 7.94
N ILE A 34 -0.64 11.15 8.63
CA ILE A 34 -1.48 9.95 8.70
C ILE A 34 -2.81 10.30 8.04
N GLN A 35 -3.16 9.62 6.95
CA GLN A 35 -4.44 9.79 6.26
C GLN A 35 -5.32 8.57 6.52
N TRP A 36 -6.53 8.79 7.00
CA TRP A 36 -7.52 7.73 7.22
C TRP A 36 -8.38 7.57 5.97
N ARG A 37 -8.54 6.33 5.48
CA ARG A 37 -9.60 6.01 4.50
C ARG A 37 -10.94 6.27 5.19
N VAL A 38 -11.63 7.34 4.80
CA VAL A 38 -13.00 7.59 5.25
C VAL A 38 -13.90 6.53 4.61
N PRO A 39 -14.76 5.82 5.36
CA PRO A 39 -15.71 4.89 4.77
C PRO A 39 -16.66 5.64 3.82
N HIS A 40 -17.23 4.93 2.84
CA HIS A 40 -18.13 5.46 1.81
C HIS A 40 -19.01 6.61 2.35
N LEU A 41 -18.68 7.84 1.94
CA LEU A 41 -19.49 9.02 2.23
C LEU A 41 -20.73 8.97 1.35
N SER A 42 -21.87 8.66 1.94
CA SER A 42 -23.17 8.94 1.33
C SER A 42 -23.43 10.44 1.42
N VAL A 43 -23.33 11.13 0.29
CA VAL A 43 -23.70 12.56 0.21
C VAL A 43 -25.21 12.71 0.46
N ALA A 44 -25.60 13.73 1.23
CA ALA A 44 -27.01 14.10 1.37
C ALA A 44 -27.62 14.40 -0.02
N ASP A 45 -28.92 14.17 -0.18
CA ASP A 45 -29.57 14.21 -1.51
C ASP A 45 -29.37 15.55 -2.25
N LEU A 46 -29.36 16.67 -1.52
CA LEU A 46 -29.07 17.99 -2.07
C LEU A 46 -27.64 18.09 -2.66
N GLU A 47 -26.66 17.57 -1.93
CA GLU A 47 -25.25 17.58 -2.35
C GLU A 47 -24.99 16.55 -3.45
N ARG A 48 -25.73 15.44 -3.44
CA ARG A 48 -25.73 14.45 -4.52
C ARG A 48 -26.23 15.05 -5.83
N LEU A 49 -27.32 15.83 -5.80
CA LEU A 49 -27.84 16.55 -6.98
C LEU A 49 -26.82 17.55 -7.53
N LYS A 50 -26.13 18.30 -6.65
CA LYS A 50 -25.04 19.20 -7.07
C LYS A 50 -23.90 18.44 -7.72
N LEU A 51 -23.52 17.29 -7.18
CA LEU A 51 -22.47 16.44 -7.75
C LEU A 51 -22.85 15.91 -9.13
N ILE A 52 -24.09 15.42 -9.30
CA ILE A 52 -24.61 14.93 -10.59
C ILE A 52 -24.57 16.05 -11.62
N LYS A 53 -25.03 17.25 -11.26
CA LYS A 53 -24.98 18.43 -12.15
C LYS A 53 -23.53 18.82 -12.51
N CYS A 54 -22.59 18.65 -11.59
CA CYS A 54 -21.16 18.88 -11.85
C CYS A 54 -20.60 17.84 -12.85
N MET A 55 -21.03 16.58 -12.73
CA MET A 55 -20.65 15.49 -13.66
C MET A 55 -21.26 15.69 -15.04
N GLU A 56 -22.52 16.12 -15.14
CA GLU A 56 -23.20 16.43 -16.41
C GLU A 56 -22.54 17.60 -17.15
N ASN A 57 -22.01 18.58 -16.41
CA ASN A 57 -21.27 19.71 -16.95
C ASN A 57 -19.79 19.41 -17.24
N TYR A 58 -19.35 18.16 -17.09
CA TYR A 58 -17.95 17.73 -17.24
C TYR A 58 -16.95 18.57 -16.45
N THR A 59 -17.37 19.13 -15.31
CA THR A 59 -16.49 19.95 -14.48
C THR A 59 -15.48 19.05 -13.79
N GLU A 60 -14.18 19.36 -13.94
CA GLU A 60 -13.12 18.60 -13.28
C GLU A 60 -13.23 18.73 -11.76
N LEU A 61 -13.55 17.61 -11.09
CA LEU A 61 -13.53 17.53 -9.65
C LEU A 61 -12.11 17.12 -9.20
N SER A 62 -11.41 18.02 -8.53
CA SER A 62 -10.13 17.68 -7.89
C SER A 62 -10.39 16.82 -6.66
N VAL A 63 -10.32 15.50 -6.83
CA VAL A 63 -10.48 14.53 -5.74
C VAL A 63 -9.10 14.08 -5.28
N PRO A 64 -8.63 14.45 -4.08
CA PRO A 64 -7.26 14.15 -3.63
C PRO A 64 -7.04 12.69 -3.22
N PHE A 65 -8.05 11.82 -3.32
CA PHE A 65 -7.98 10.46 -2.80
C PHE A 65 -7.92 9.43 -3.92
N ARG A 66 -6.71 8.94 -4.17
CA ARG A 66 -6.47 7.68 -4.87
C ARG A 66 -5.79 6.75 -3.88
N SER A 67 -6.51 5.72 -3.48
CA SER A 67 -6.00 4.78 -2.50
C SER A 67 -4.83 3.96 -3.09
N ARG A 68 -3.75 3.81 -2.32
CA ARG A 68 -2.64 2.91 -2.62
C ARG A 68 -2.72 1.75 -1.65
N GLU A 69 -2.67 0.53 -2.17
CA GLU A 69 -2.69 -0.69 -1.38
C GLU A 69 -1.37 -1.44 -1.59
N LEU A 70 -0.70 -1.81 -0.50
CA LEU A 70 0.54 -2.57 -0.52
C LEU A 70 0.25 -3.98 -0.01
N HIS A 71 0.60 -4.98 -0.81
CA HIS A 71 0.53 -6.38 -0.41
C HIS A 71 1.93 -6.97 -0.40
N GLU A 72 2.36 -7.47 0.74
CA GLU A 72 3.64 -8.14 0.90
C GLU A 72 3.42 -9.65 1.00
N TYR A 73 4.11 -10.41 0.16
CA TYR A 73 4.14 -11.87 0.23
C TYR A 73 5.49 -12.31 0.81
N PRO A 74 5.53 -12.78 2.08
CA PRO A 74 6.77 -13.07 2.77
C PRO A 74 7.43 -14.40 2.34
N LEU A 75 6.74 -15.20 1.51
CA LEU A 75 7.25 -16.42 0.87
C LEU A 75 6.52 -16.62 -0.46
N LEU A 76 7.26 -16.64 -1.56
CA LEU A 76 6.74 -17.09 -2.85
C LEU A 76 6.75 -18.63 -2.82
N THR A 77 5.61 -19.26 -3.11
CA THR A 77 5.56 -20.71 -3.32
C THR A 77 6.36 -21.08 -4.56
N ASP A 78 6.91 -22.30 -4.61
CA ASP A 78 7.60 -22.86 -5.78
C ASP A 78 6.59 -23.20 -6.89
N SER A 79 5.96 -22.17 -7.44
CA SER A 79 4.94 -22.24 -8.46
C SER A 79 5.29 -21.24 -9.56
N GLN A 80 5.18 -21.68 -10.80
CA GLN A 80 5.41 -20.84 -11.98
C GLN A 80 4.25 -19.85 -12.22
N THR A 81 3.12 -20.04 -11.54
CA THR A 81 1.92 -19.18 -11.67
C THR A 81 1.45 -18.72 -10.30
N HIS A 82 1.20 -17.43 -10.16
CA HIS A 82 0.66 -16.86 -8.94
C HIS A 82 -0.53 -15.94 -9.26
N THR A 83 -1.69 -16.23 -8.65
CA THR A 83 -2.89 -15.41 -8.81
C THR A 83 -2.98 -14.42 -7.66
N TRP A 84 -3.02 -13.13 -8.00
CA TRP A 84 -3.13 -12.06 -7.02
C TRP A 84 -4.60 -11.75 -6.74
N ASN A 85 -5.03 -11.89 -5.49
CA ASN A 85 -6.41 -11.59 -5.09
C ASN A 85 -6.74 -10.09 -5.14
N ILE A 86 -5.73 -9.21 -5.24
CA ILE A 86 -5.89 -7.75 -5.37
C ILE A 86 -6.83 -7.38 -6.52
N ILE A 87 -6.76 -8.11 -7.62
CA ILE A 87 -7.62 -7.87 -8.79
C ILE A 87 -9.08 -8.28 -8.51
N LYS A 88 -9.30 -9.23 -7.58
CA LYS A 88 -10.64 -9.75 -7.24
C LYS A 88 -11.33 -8.99 -6.12
N THR A 89 -10.58 -8.39 -5.19
CA THR A 89 -11.14 -7.58 -4.09
C THR A 89 -11.38 -6.12 -4.46
N SER A 90 -10.74 -5.63 -5.52
CA SER A 90 -11.15 -4.38 -6.15
C SER A 90 -12.57 -4.55 -6.69
N SER A 91 -13.53 -3.78 -6.16
CA SER A 91 -14.82 -3.64 -6.87
C SER A 91 -14.54 -3.27 -8.33
N GLN A 92 -15.36 -3.72 -9.28
CA GLN A 92 -15.12 -3.45 -10.72
C GLN A 92 -14.95 -1.96 -11.07
N LEU A 93 -15.28 -1.06 -10.13
CA LEU A 93 -15.09 0.39 -10.21
C LEU A 93 -13.65 0.87 -9.97
N GLU A 94 -12.76 0.06 -9.38
CA GLU A 94 -11.41 0.47 -8.98
C GLU A 94 -10.28 -0.29 -9.72
N LYS A 95 -10.42 -0.54 -11.02
CA LYS A 95 -9.36 -1.18 -11.82
C LYS A 95 -8.00 -0.48 -11.60
N PRO A 96 -6.94 -1.19 -11.19
CA PRO A 96 -5.63 -0.58 -10.99
C PRO A 96 -5.09 -0.04 -12.31
N ARG A 97 -4.69 1.24 -12.33
CA ARG A 97 -4.07 1.87 -13.52
C ARG A 97 -2.63 1.41 -13.75
N PHE A 98 -1.92 1.15 -12.66
CA PHE A 98 -0.53 0.71 -12.68
C PHE A 98 -0.35 -0.38 -11.63
N ILE A 99 0.40 -1.40 -11.99
CA ILE A 99 0.84 -2.45 -11.07
C ILE A 99 2.36 -2.43 -11.11
N ILE A 100 2.98 -2.32 -9.94
CA ILE A 100 4.44 -2.33 -9.79
C ILE A 100 4.80 -3.60 -9.04
N PHE A 101 5.66 -4.42 -9.64
CA PHE A 101 6.24 -5.58 -9.00
C PHE A 101 7.66 -5.27 -8.57
N GLY A 102 7.99 -5.62 -7.33
CA GLY A 102 9.35 -5.55 -6.79
C GLY A 102 9.68 -6.87 -6.13
N TYR A 103 10.81 -7.46 -6.50
CA TYR A 103 11.27 -8.72 -5.93
C TYR A 103 12.47 -8.48 -5.01
N GLN A 104 12.55 -9.27 -3.94
CA GLN A 104 13.69 -9.26 -3.04
C GLN A 104 14.10 -10.70 -2.75
N SER A 105 15.36 -11.03 -3.04
CA SER A 105 15.93 -12.36 -2.82
C SER A 105 16.83 -12.32 -1.59
N ALA A 106 16.60 -13.26 -0.66
CA ALA A 106 17.42 -13.44 0.54
C ALA A 106 17.71 -12.10 1.26
N ARG A 107 16.66 -11.34 1.60
CA ARG A 107 16.76 -10.11 2.42
C ARG A 107 16.02 -10.20 3.75
N LYS A 108 15.04 -11.11 3.83
CA LYS A 108 14.29 -11.35 5.07
C LYS A 108 15.25 -11.81 6.16
N ASN A 109 15.15 -11.22 7.35
CA ASN A 109 15.98 -11.55 8.51
C ASN A 109 17.47 -11.23 8.33
N MET A 110 17.82 -10.39 7.34
CA MET A 110 19.19 -9.94 7.11
C MET A 110 19.29 -8.42 7.16
N ALA A 111 19.42 -7.87 8.37
CA ALA A 111 19.54 -6.43 8.60
C ALA A 111 20.77 -5.78 7.91
N ALA A 112 21.82 -6.57 7.63
CA ALA A 112 23.00 -6.10 6.92
C ALA A 112 22.75 -5.83 5.42
N LYS A 113 21.71 -6.43 4.84
CA LYS A 113 21.38 -6.26 3.42
C LYS A 113 20.35 -5.13 3.27
N ARG A 114 20.54 -4.24 2.30
CA ARG A 114 19.68 -3.07 2.10
C ARG A 114 18.24 -3.49 1.78
N MET A 115 17.32 -3.13 2.67
CA MET A 115 15.87 -3.43 2.54
C MET A 115 15.19 -2.58 1.47
N SER A 116 15.79 -1.47 1.03
CA SER A 116 15.25 -0.59 -0.02
C SER A 116 15.61 -1.03 -1.44
N GLU A 117 16.43 -2.06 -1.59
CA GLU A 117 16.87 -2.54 -2.91
C GLU A 117 15.96 -3.68 -3.39
N PHE A 118 15.67 -3.65 -4.70
CA PHE A 118 14.94 -4.71 -5.39
C PHE A 118 15.90 -5.46 -6.32
N ASP A 119 15.75 -6.79 -6.38
CA ASP A 119 16.57 -7.63 -7.25
C ASP A 119 15.94 -7.79 -8.62
N HIS A 120 16.79 -7.85 -9.64
CA HIS A 120 16.39 -8.31 -10.95
C HIS A 120 16.39 -9.85 -10.97
N CYS A 121 15.21 -10.45 -10.84
CA CYS A 121 15.07 -11.90 -10.78
C CYS A 121 14.96 -12.58 -12.16
N GLY A 122 15.22 -11.88 -13.27
CA GLY A 122 15.17 -12.46 -14.62
C GLY A 122 13.77 -12.97 -15.04
N LEU A 123 12.71 -12.47 -14.40
CA LEU A 123 11.34 -12.93 -14.62
C LEU A 123 10.76 -12.29 -15.88
N THR A 124 10.08 -13.09 -16.70
CA THR A 124 9.28 -12.60 -17.83
C THR A 124 7.83 -12.49 -17.38
N LEU A 125 7.29 -11.26 -17.37
CA LEU A 125 5.90 -11.01 -17.01
C LEU A 125 5.01 -11.35 -18.22
N ASN A 126 4.36 -12.51 -18.18
CA ASN A 126 3.31 -12.86 -19.14
C ASN A 126 1.96 -12.50 -18.55
N PHE A 127 1.29 -11.49 -19.12
CA PHE A 127 -0.09 -11.16 -18.80
C PHE A 127 -1.00 -11.94 -19.75
N SER A 128 -1.80 -12.87 -19.22
CA SER A 128 -2.85 -13.60 -19.94
C SER A 128 -4.19 -12.89 -19.82
#